data_AF-K0VBH9-F1
#
_entry.id   AF-K0VBH9-F1
#
_cell.length_a   1.000
_cell.length_b   1.000
_cell.length_c   1.000
_cell.angle_alpha   90.00
_cell.angle_beta   90.00
_cell.angle_gamma   90.00
#
_symmetry.space_group_name_H-M   'P 1'
#
loop_
_entity.id
_entity.type
_entity.pdbx_description
1 polymer ?
#
loop_
_entity_poly.entity_id
_entity_poly.type
_entity_poly.pdbx_seq_one_letter_code
_entity_poly.pdbx_strand_id
1 'polypeptide(L)'
;MTSKILRYTLVGADGHPYRSVTPGTLGGHRGGKLYGRLDCPSALRTLASGGYTRNRVFFADAETAVAAGYRPCAVCLPDEYRAWKQTREVALAMACDSP
;
A
#
# COMPACT_ATOMS: atom_id res chain seq x y z
N MET A 1 4.30 -24.26 25.14
CA MET A 1 4.52 -23.96 23.70
C MET A 1 4.05 -22.53 23.46
N THR A 2 4.90 -21.54 23.75
CA THR A 2 4.49 -20.13 23.78
C THR A 2 4.59 -19.56 22.38
N SER A 3 3.44 -19.36 21.75
CA SER A 3 3.26 -18.70 20.47
C SER A 3 4.06 -17.40 20.44
N LYS A 4 5.13 -17.38 19.63
CA LYS A 4 5.83 -16.16 19.27
C LYS A 4 4.90 -15.40 18.33
N ILE A 5 3.95 -14.65 18.89
CA ILE A 5 3.04 -13.80 18.12
C ILE A 5 3.91 -12.72 17.49
N LEU A 6 4.35 -12.95 16.25
CA LEU A 6 4.98 -11.95 15.42
C LEU A 6 3.89 -10.93 15.08
N ARG A 7 3.77 -9.89 15.91
CA ARG A 7 2.82 -8.79 15.76
C ARG A 7 3.33 -7.88 14.65
N TYR A 8 3.04 -8.22 13.40
CA TYR A 8 3.32 -7.36 12.25
C TYR A 8 2.47 -6.11 12.32
N THR A 9 3.04 -4.95 11.98
CA THR A 9 2.28 -3.69 11.88
C THR A 9 1.87 -3.50 10.43
N LEU A 10 0.58 -3.66 10.16
CA LEU A 10 -0.02 -3.39 8.85
C LEU A 10 -0.79 -2.07 8.89
N VAL A 11 -1.07 -1.49 7.74
CA VAL A 11 -1.94 -0.33 7.60
C VAL A 11 -3.30 -0.80 7.10
N GLY A 12 -4.36 -0.39 7.80
CA GLY A 12 -5.74 -0.69 7.45
C GLY A 12 -6.27 0.25 6.37
N ALA A 13 -7.48 -0.05 5.86
CA ALA A 13 -8.17 0.74 4.84
C ALA A 13 -8.48 2.17 5.31
N ASP A 14 -8.48 2.38 6.62
CA ASP A 14 -8.62 3.68 7.28
C ASP A 14 -7.32 4.49 7.32
N GLY A 15 -6.21 3.93 6.84
CA GLY A 15 -4.89 4.56 6.89
C GLY A 15 -4.21 4.47 8.26
N HIS A 16 -4.82 3.78 9.24
CA HIS A 16 -4.23 3.61 10.57
C HIS A 16 -3.43 2.31 10.67
N PRO A 17 -2.29 2.32 11.39
CA PRO A 17 -1.54 1.12 11.65
C PRO A 17 -2.27 0.22 12.65
N TYR A 18 -2.48 -1.05 12.29
CA TYR A 18 -3.02 -2.10 13.16
C TYR A 18 -2.06 -3.27 13.30
N ARG A 19 -2.20 -4.05 14.38
CA ARG A 19 -1.38 -5.24 14.64
C ARG A 19 -2.04 -6.45 13.99
N SER A 20 -1.31 -7.14 13.12
CA SER A 20 -1.71 -8.40 12.51
C SER A 20 -0.81 -9.55 12.94
N VAL A 21 -1.39 -10.75 12.97
CA VAL A 21 -0.65 -12.01 13.14
C VAL A 21 -0.08 -12.52 11.81
N THR A 22 -0.62 -12.04 10.68
CA THR A 22 -0.13 -12.34 9.35
C THR A 22 0.73 -11.19 8.82
N PRO A 23 1.85 -11.48 8.15
CA PRO A 23 2.60 -10.46 7.43
C PRO A 23 1.77 -9.93 6.25
N GLY A 24 1.96 -8.66 5.92
CA GLY A 24 1.34 -8.07 4.74
C GLY A 24 1.95 -8.62 3.46
N THR A 25 1.15 -8.76 2.41
CA THR A 25 1.59 -9.24 1.09
C THR A 25 2.15 -8.12 0.22
N LEU A 26 1.74 -6.88 0.51
CA LEU A 26 2.16 -5.68 -0.20
C LEU A 26 2.98 -4.76 0.70
N GLY A 27 3.94 -4.07 0.09
CA GLY A 27 4.81 -3.11 0.75
C GLY A 27 4.62 -1.72 0.17
N GLY A 28 4.55 -0.72 1.03
CA GLY A 28 4.46 0.68 0.62
C GLY A 28 5.43 1.58 1.34
N HIS A 29 5.49 2.82 0.88
CA HIS A 29 6.27 3.88 1.47
C HIS A 29 5.32 4.93 2.06
N ARG A 30 5.40 5.16 3.37
CA ARG A 30 4.55 6.14 4.08
C ARG A 30 4.71 7.57 3.55
N GLY A 31 5.94 8.05 3.44
CA GLY A 31 6.25 9.37 2.89
C GLY A 31 5.82 9.60 1.43
N GLY A 32 6.01 8.61 0.55
CA GLY A 32 5.60 8.70 -0.86
C GLY A 32 4.15 8.30 -1.15
N LYS A 33 3.38 7.90 -0.12
CA LYS A 33 2.01 7.37 -0.20
C LYS A 33 1.79 6.43 -1.39
N LEU A 34 2.72 5.52 -1.61
CA LEU A 34 2.64 4.53 -2.68
C LEU A 34 2.77 3.13 -2.12
N TYR A 35 2.07 2.18 -2.73
CA TYR A 35 2.21 0.75 -2.45
C TYR A 35 2.67 0.02 -3.71
N GLY A 36 3.28 -1.13 -3.51
CA GLY A 36 3.72 -2.01 -4.56
C GLY A 36 4.00 -3.40 -4.00
N ARG A 37 4.47 -4.28 -4.87
CA ARG A 37 4.90 -5.59 -4.42
C ARG A 37 6.25 -5.54 -3.70
N LEU A 38 6.49 -6.53 -2.83
CA LEU A 38 7.73 -6.63 -2.05
C LEU A 38 8.97 -6.89 -2.93
N ASP A 39 8.78 -7.41 -4.14
CA ASP A 39 9.77 -7.71 -5.17
C ASP A 39 9.99 -6.56 -6.17
N CYS A 40 9.38 -5.38 -5.94
CA CYS A 40 9.47 -4.28 -6.89
C CYS A 40 10.94 -3.83 -7.08
N PRO A 41 11.44 -3.74 -8.33
CA PRO A 41 12.82 -3.30 -8.60
C PRO A 41 13.08 -1.86 -8.17
N SER A 42 12.05 -1.00 -8.13
CA SER A 42 12.16 0.34 -7.56
C SER A 42 12.37 0.29 -6.05
N ALA A 43 11.65 -0.59 -5.33
CA ALA A 43 11.84 -0.78 -3.90
C ALA A 43 13.20 -1.40 -3.59
N LEU A 44 13.65 -2.38 -4.37
CA LEU A 44 14.97 -3.00 -4.24
C LEU A 44 16.10 -1.99 -4.51
N ARG A 45 15.97 -1.14 -5.52
CA ARG A 45 16.94 -0.04 -5.76
C ARG A 45 17.03 0.90 -4.56
N THR A 46 15.90 1.32 -3.99
CA THR A 46 15.90 2.20 -2.82
C THR A 46 16.44 1.53 -1.55
N LEU A 47 16.19 0.23 -1.38
CA LEU A 47 16.80 -0.57 -0.30
C LEU A 47 18.31 -0.72 -0.48
N ALA A 48 18.77 -0.97 -1.71
CA ALA A 48 20.19 -1.04 -2.05
C ALA A 48 20.92 0.29 -1.82
N SER A 49 20.23 1.42 -1.98
CA SER A 49 20.75 2.75 -1.63
C SER A 49 20.69 3.08 -0.14
N GLY A 50 20.30 2.15 0.73
CA GLY A 50 20.31 2.31 2.20
C GLY A 50 19.23 3.23 2.78
N GLY A 51 18.23 3.62 1.99
CA GLY A 51 17.43 4.82 2.28
C GLY A 51 16.29 4.69 3.29
N TYR A 52 15.52 3.60 3.34
CA TYR A 52 14.15 3.72 3.91
C TYR A 52 13.57 2.49 4.61
N THR A 53 14.25 1.92 5.61
CA THR A 53 13.63 0.90 6.48
C THR A 53 12.56 1.49 7.41
N ARG A 54 12.69 2.75 7.83
CA ARG A 54 11.81 3.34 8.86
C ARG A 54 10.39 3.70 8.38
N ASN A 55 10.21 4.00 7.09
CA ASN A 55 8.93 4.42 6.53
C ASN A 55 8.24 3.34 5.69
N ARG A 56 8.73 2.10 5.76
CA ARG A 56 8.12 0.96 5.08
C ARG A 56 6.85 0.56 5.83
N VAL A 57 5.73 0.63 5.14
CA VAL A 57 4.44 0.16 5.63
C VAL A 57 4.05 -1.10 4.86
N PHE A 58 3.21 -1.93 5.47
CA PHE A 58 2.75 -3.17 4.86
C PHE A 58 1.23 -3.18 4.83
N PHE A 59 0.66 -3.75 3.78
CA PHE A 59 -0.78 -3.89 3.61
C PHE A 59 -1.13 -5.36 3.45
N ALA A 60 -2.33 -5.72 3.88
CA ALA A 60 -2.86 -7.06 3.68
C ALA A 60 -3.08 -7.34 2.18
N ASP A 61 -3.60 -6.34 1.46
CA ASP A 61 -4.02 -6.41 0.06
C ASP A 61 -4.00 -5.01 -0.59
N ALA A 62 -4.20 -4.97 -1.91
CA ALA A 62 -4.12 -3.74 -2.71
C ALA A 62 -5.32 -2.82 -2.46
N GLU A 63 -6.50 -3.38 -2.20
CA GLU A 63 -7.73 -2.63 -1.97
C GLU A 63 -7.64 -1.84 -0.66
N THR A 64 -7.17 -2.47 0.40
CA THR A 64 -6.83 -1.86 1.69
C THR A 64 -5.84 -0.70 1.49
N ALA A 65 -4.82 -0.88 0.65
CA ALA A 65 -3.84 0.18 0.38
C ALA A 65 -4.47 1.37 -0.37
N VAL A 66 -5.32 1.10 -1.35
CA VAL A 66 -6.05 2.14 -2.11
C VAL A 66 -7.02 2.90 -1.20
N ALA A 67 -7.79 2.19 -0.38
CA ALA A 67 -8.71 2.78 0.59
C ALA A 67 -7.99 3.67 1.61
N ALA A 68 -6.80 3.23 2.04
CA ALA A 68 -5.90 4.01 2.91
C ALA A 68 -5.31 5.27 2.25
N GLY A 69 -5.61 5.52 0.97
CA GLY A 69 -5.11 6.67 0.21
C GLY A 69 -3.70 6.47 -0.35
N TYR A 70 -3.23 5.24 -0.50
CA TYR A 70 -1.97 4.93 -1.16
C TYR A 70 -2.21 4.64 -2.65
N ARG A 71 -1.31 5.13 -3.50
CA ARG A 71 -1.36 4.87 -4.94
C ARG A 71 -0.56 3.61 -5.30
N PRO A 72 -1.04 2.77 -6.24
CA PRO A 72 -0.23 1.69 -6.80
C PRO A 72 1.01 2.25 -7.52
N CYS A 73 2.09 1.47 -7.48
CA CYS A 73 3.32 1.81 -8.17
C CYS A 73 3.20 1.50 -9.67
N ALA A 74 3.27 2.53 -10.52
CA ALA A 74 3.19 2.39 -11.98
C ALA A 74 4.27 1.50 -12.61
N VAL A 75 5.35 1.18 -11.87
CA VAL A 75 6.47 0.34 -12.36
C VAL A 75 6.18 -1.15 -12.17
N CYS A 76 5.75 -1.56 -10.96
CA CYS A 76 5.53 -2.98 -10.65
C CYS A 76 4.07 -3.41 -10.82
N LEU A 77 3.14 -2.46 -10.76
CA LEU A 77 1.70 -2.68 -10.83
C LEU A 77 1.06 -1.69 -11.83
N PRO A 78 1.42 -1.77 -13.12
CA PRO A 78 0.90 -0.85 -14.13
C PRO A 78 -0.61 -0.98 -14.33
N ASP A 79 -1.17 -2.19 -14.21
CA ASP A 79 -2.60 -2.44 -14.42
C ASP A 79 -3.43 -1.92 -13.25
N GLU A 80 -3.02 -2.17 -11.99
CA GLU A 80 -3.64 -1.55 -10.83
C GLU A 80 -3.50 -0.03 -10.85
N TYR A 81 -2.39 0.51 -11.37
CA TYR A 81 -2.24 1.96 -11.56
C TYR A 81 -3.23 2.54 -12.56
N ARG A 82 -3.49 1.85 -13.68
CA ARG A 82 -4.54 2.24 -14.62
C ARG A 82 -5.92 2.16 -13.97
N ALA A 83 -6.22 1.06 -13.27
CA ALA A 83 -7.50 0.87 -12.58
C ALA A 83 -7.72 1.96 -11.52
N TRP A 84 -6.75 2.23 -10.65
CA TRP A 84 -6.80 3.29 -9.65
C TRP A 84 -7.05 4.67 -10.27
N LYS A 85 -6.41 4.97 -11.41
CA LYS A 85 -6.62 6.24 -12.12
C LYS A 85 -8.06 6.35 -12.62
N GLN A 86 -8.61 5.29 -13.21
CA GLN A 86 -10.00 5.23 -13.67
C GLN A 86 -10.98 5.34 -12.50
N THR A 87 -10.76 4.61 -11.40
CA THR A 87 -11.60 4.69 -10.20
C THR A 87 -11.62 6.10 -9.62
N ARG A 88 -10.50 6.83 -9.66
CA ARG A 88 -10.48 8.23 -9.22
C ARG A 88 -11.24 9.18 -10.14
N GLU A 89 -11.14 8.99 -11.46
CA GLU A 89 -11.94 9.76 -12.42
C GLU A 89 -13.43 9.49 -12.21
N VAL A 90 -13.81 8.23 -11.99
CA VAL A 90 -15.20 7.83 -11.71
C VAL A 90 -15.67 8.34 -10.35
N ALA A 91 -14.88 8.22 -9.27
CA ALA A 91 -15.25 8.70 -7.94
C ALA A 91 -15.40 10.23 -7.89
N LEU A 92 -14.56 10.97 -8.64
CA LEU A 92 -14.70 12.42 -8.78
C LEU A 92 -15.94 12.79 -9.58
N ALA A 93 -16.27 12.02 -10.63
CA ALA A 93 -17.49 12.21 -11.40
C ALA A 93 -18.76 11.89 -10.57
N MET A 94 -18.73 10.85 -9.73
CA MET A 94 -19.85 10.43 -8.89
C MET A 94 -20.14 11.39 -7.73
N ALA A 95 -19.14 12.17 -7.29
CA ALA A 95 -19.35 13.22 -6.29
C ALA A 95 -20.12 14.44 -6.82
N CYS A 96 -20.24 14.58 -8.15
CA CYS A 96 -20.97 15.68 -8.79
C CYS A 96 -22.44 15.36 -9.12
N ASP A 97 -22.89 14.12 -8.89
CA ASP A 97 -24.26 13.65 -9.21
C ASP A 97 -25.11 13.41 -7.95
N SER A 98 -24.89 14.22 -6.90
CA SER A 98 -25.82 14.27 -5.77
C SER A 98 -26.87 15.38 -6.04
N PRO A 99 -28.16 15.05 -6.23
CA PRO A 99 -29.24 16.03 -6.37
C PRO A 99 -29.51 16.81 -5.07
#